data_AF-A0A954BQ06-F1
#
_entry.id   AF-A0A954BQ06-F1
#
_cell.length_a   1.000
_cell.length_b   1.000
_cell.length_c   1.000
_cell.angle_alpha   90.00
_cell.angle_beta   90.00
_cell.angle_gamma   90.00
#
_symmetry.space_group_name_H-M   'P 1'
#
loop_
_entity.id
_entity.type
_entity.pdbx_description
1 polymer ?
#
loop_
_entity_poly.entity_id
_entity_poly.type
_entity_poly.pdbx_seq_one_letter_code
_entity_poly.pdbx_strand_id
1 'polypeptide(L)'
;AGELAAIRRHPIDGARILRDSGGYDDSVITAAGDHHEKLDGSGYPHGLKGSQISEVGCLTAVCDVYCALTERRSYKSSSAPAEAFQIIEEMAGSHLDPVLVKRLVEMVHGFAASQREVG
;
A
#
# COMPACT_ATOMS: atom_id res chain seq x y z
N ALA A 1 9.94 -17.21 -15.83
CA ALA A 1 8.71 -17.37 -15.01
C ALA A 1 8.93 -17.28 -13.49
N GLY A 2 10.16 -17.08 -12.99
CA GLY A 2 10.47 -17.21 -11.54
C GLY A 2 10.20 -15.98 -10.66
N GLU A 3 10.45 -14.76 -11.15
CA GLU A 3 10.42 -13.55 -10.29
C GLU A 3 8.99 -13.08 -9.98
N LEU A 4 8.11 -13.01 -10.98
CA LEU A 4 6.70 -12.64 -10.79
C LEU A 4 5.95 -13.61 -9.87
N ALA A 5 6.26 -14.91 -9.94
CA ALA A 5 5.67 -15.92 -9.07
C ALA A 5 6.14 -15.73 -7.62
N ALA A 6 7.42 -15.40 -7.40
CA ALA A 6 7.95 -15.09 -6.08
C ALA A 6 7.31 -13.83 -5.50
N ILE A 7 7.17 -12.76 -6.30
CA ILE A 7 6.48 -11.54 -5.88
C ILE A 7 5.02 -11.85 -5.51
N ARG A 8 4.29 -12.64 -6.28
CA ARG A 8 2.89 -12.93 -5.92
C ARG A 8 2.73 -13.82 -4.69
N ARG A 9 3.77 -14.56 -4.29
CA ARG A 9 3.75 -15.42 -3.09
C ARG A 9 4.18 -14.69 -1.81
N HIS A 10 4.93 -13.59 -1.90
CA HIS A 10 5.48 -12.95 -0.70
C HIS A 10 4.44 -12.47 0.34
N PRO A 11 3.20 -12.05 -0.02
CA PRO A 11 2.22 -11.67 1.01
C PRO A 11 1.83 -12.89 1.86
N ILE A 12 1.65 -14.04 1.22
CA ILE A 12 1.35 -15.32 1.89
C ILE A 12 2.54 -15.78 2.72
N ASP A 13 3.75 -15.80 2.14
CA ASP A 13 4.94 -16.28 2.82
C ASP A 13 5.32 -15.36 4.00
N GLY A 14 5.20 -14.05 3.84
CA GLY A 14 5.44 -13.06 4.90
C GLY A 14 4.45 -13.21 6.06
N ALA A 15 3.14 -13.27 5.76
CA ALA A 15 2.12 -13.49 6.79
C ALA A 15 2.33 -14.83 7.53
N ARG A 16 2.73 -15.89 6.82
CA ARG A 16 3.08 -17.18 7.43
C ARG A 16 4.29 -17.07 8.36
N ILE A 17 5.38 -16.45 7.90
CA ILE A 17 6.59 -16.28 8.72
C ILE A 17 6.28 -15.49 10.01
N LEU A 18 5.50 -14.41 9.92
CA LEU A 18 5.10 -13.62 11.08
C LEU A 18 4.26 -14.44 12.07
N ARG A 19 3.31 -15.23 11.56
CA ARG A 19 2.50 -16.14 12.36
C ARG A 19 3.34 -17.21 13.05
N ASP A 20 4.24 -17.86 12.32
CA ASP A 20 5.09 -18.95 12.81
C ASP A 20 6.12 -18.44 13.84
N SER A 21 6.57 -17.18 13.70
CA SER A 21 7.53 -16.57 14.64
C SER A 21 6.91 -16.25 16.00
N GLY A 22 5.59 -16.05 16.06
CA GLY A 22 4.88 -15.62 17.26
C GLY A 22 5.21 -14.18 17.67
N GLY A 23 4.38 -13.61 18.54
CA GLY A 23 4.62 -12.28 19.15
C GLY A 23 4.21 -11.08 18.30
N TYR A 24 3.58 -11.29 17.13
CA TYR A 24 2.96 -10.24 16.34
C TYR A 24 1.45 -10.25 16.52
N ASP A 25 0.85 -9.06 16.50
CA ASP A 25 -0.60 -8.91 16.51
C ASP A 25 -1.22 -9.42 15.20
N ASP A 26 -2.44 -9.95 15.26
CA ASP A 26 -3.17 -10.46 14.10
C ASP A 26 -3.32 -9.39 13.00
N SER A 27 -3.47 -8.11 13.37
CA SER A 27 -3.55 -7.00 12.41
C SER A 27 -2.28 -6.86 11.57
N VAL A 28 -1.10 -7.12 12.14
CA VAL A 28 0.19 -7.06 11.42
C VAL A 28 0.28 -8.22 10.44
N ILE A 29 -0.15 -9.40 10.84
CA ILE A 29 -0.17 -10.60 10.00
C ILE A 29 -1.14 -10.39 8.82
N THR A 30 -2.33 -9.85 9.10
CA THR A 30 -3.33 -9.52 8.09
C THR A 30 -2.83 -8.44 7.13
N ALA A 31 -2.22 -7.37 7.64
CA ALA A 31 -1.63 -6.33 6.80
C ALA A 31 -0.57 -6.89 5.82
N ALA A 32 0.28 -7.80 6.31
CA ALA A 32 1.27 -8.48 5.45
C ALA A 32 0.62 -9.36 4.38
N GLY A 33 -0.52 -10.00 4.68
CA GLY A 33 -1.24 -10.86 3.73
C GLY A 33 -2.04 -10.07 2.68
N ASP A 34 -2.64 -8.95 3.07
CA ASP A 34 -3.68 -8.27 2.29
C ASP A 34 -3.16 -7.06 1.48
N HIS A 35 -1.95 -6.56 1.73
CA HIS A 35 -1.49 -5.28 1.15
C HIS A 35 -1.37 -5.25 -0.40
N HIS A 36 -1.51 -6.39 -1.09
CA HIS A 36 -1.62 -6.45 -2.56
C HIS A 36 -3.03 -6.71 -3.08
N GLU A 37 -4.01 -6.81 -2.20
CA GLU A 37 -5.42 -6.84 -2.57
C GLU A 37 -5.86 -5.47 -3.09
N LYS A 38 -6.86 -5.49 -3.97
CA LYS A 38 -7.37 -4.29 -4.66
C LYS A 38 -8.88 -4.28 -4.58
N LEU A 39 -9.48 -3.11 -4.43
CA LEU A 39 -10.94 -3.02 -4.23
C LEU A 39 -11.76 -3.70 -5.34
N ASP A 40 -11.29 -3.68 -6.58
CA ASP A 40 -11.94 -4.33 -7.74
C ASP A 40 -11.76 -5.87 -7.80
N GLY A 41 -10.89 -6.42 -6.94
CA GLY A 41 -10.52 -7.83 -6.86
C GLY A 41 -9.55 -8.32 -7.92
N SER A 42 -8.90 -7.40 -8.64
CA SER A 42 -7.77 -7.74 -9.52
C SER A 42 -6.46 -7.98 -8.76
N GLY A 43 -6.49 -7.77 -7.43
CA GLY A 43 -5.39 -7.98 -6.50
C GLY A 43 -5.05 -9.44 -6.26
N TYR A 44 -4.14 -9.66 -5.32
CA TYR A 44 -3.67 -10.98 -4.92
C TYR A 44 -3.25 -10.94 -3.44
N PRO A 45 -3.17 -12.08 -2.73
CA PRO A 45 -3.23 -13.46 -3.23
C PRO A 45 -4.63 -14.07 -3.40
N HIS A 46 -5.65 -13.53 -2.75
CA HIS A 46 -7.00 -14.10 -2.65
C HIS A 46 -8.00 -13.46 -3.62
N GLY A 47 -7.72 -12.26 -4.13
CA GLY A 47 -8.61 -11.56 -5.06
C GLY A 47 -9.85 -11.01 -4.34
N LEU A 48 -9.65 -10.50 -3.12
CA LEU A 48 -10.69 -9.93 -2.26
C LEU A 48 -11.25 -8.66 -2.90
N LYS A 49 -12.55 -8.40 -2.72
CA LYS A 49 -13.24 -7.23 -3.29
C LYS A 49 -13.85 -6.36 -2.21
N GLY A 50 -13.70 -5.05 -2.36
CA GLY A 50 -14.33 -4.06 -1.49
C GLY A 50 -14.15 -4.37 -0.01
N SER A 51 -15.27 -4.55 0.70
CA SER A 51 -15.31 -4.82 2.14
C SER A 51 -14.80 -6.21 2.57
N GLN A 52 -14.39 -7.06 1.63
CA GLN A 52 -13.69 -8.30 1.97
C GLN A 52 -12.23 -8.06 2.37
N ILE A 53 -11.65 -6.95 1.93
CA ILE A 53 -10.29 -6.54 2.31
C ILE A 53 -10.37 -5.94 3.70
N SER A 54 -9.46 -6.36 4.59
CA SER A 54 -9.38 -5.80 5.93
C SER A 54 -9.07 -4.30 5.91
N GLU A 55 -9.50 -3.57 6.93
CA GLU A 55 -9.21 -2.13 7.05
C GLU A 55 -7.69 -1.88 7.04
N VAL A 56 -6.92 -2.71 7.75
CA VAL A 56 -5.47 -2.64 7.77
C VAL A 56 -4.84 -3.00 6.43
N GLY A 57 -5.43 -3.92 5.66
CA GLY A 57 -5.01 -4.24 4.29
C GLY A 57 -5.23 -3.07 3.32
N CYS A 58 -6.38 -2.41 3.40
CA CYS A 58 -6.66 -1.19 2.62
C CYS A 58 -5.67 -0.07 2.98
N LEU A 59 -5.38 0.11 4.27
CA LEU A 59 -4.42 1.10 4.74
C LEU A 59 -3.00 0.81 4.23
N THR A 60 -2.52 -0.42 4.41
CA THR A 60 -1.16 -0.76 3.98
C THR A 60 -1.01 -0.78 2.47
N ALA A 61 -2.03 -1.14 1.70
CA ALA A 61 -2.02 -1.05 0.24
C ALA A 61 -1.82 0.40 -0.24
N VAL A 62 -2.54 1.37 0.36
CA VAL A 62 -2.38 2.80 0.04
C VAL A 62 -0.96 3.28 0.37
N CYS A 63 -0.45 2.93 1.55
CA CYS A 63 0.91 3.28 1.96
C CYS A 63 1.97 2.65 1.04
N ASP A 64 1.84 1.36 0.70
CA ASP A 64 2.80 0.64 -0.13
C ASP A 64 2.89 1.24 -1.54
N VAL A 65 1.74 1.55 -2.16
CA VAL A 65 1.72 2.21 -3.48
C VAL A 65 2.39 3.57 -3.42
N TYR A 66 2.13 4.38 -2.39
CA TYR A 66 2.77 5.68 -2.23
C TYR A 66 4.29 5.58 -2.05
N CYS A 67 4.75 4.67 -1.19
CA CYS A 67 6.18 4.41 -1.00
C CYS A 67 6.81 3.92 -2.32
N ALA A 68 6.20 2.98 -3.03
CA ALA A 68 6.70 2.47 -4.30
C ALA A 68 6.80 3.53 -5.42
N LEU A 69 5.98 4.60 -5.35
CA LEU A 69 6.04 5.73 -6.27
C LEU A 69 7.11 6.76 -5.89
N THR A 70 7.26 7.04 -4.59
CA THR A 70 8.10 8.14 -4.08
C THR A 70 9.51 7.71 -3.67
N GLU A 71 9.74 6.43 -3.37
CA GLU A 71 11.06 5.91 -3.04
C GLU A 71 11.97 5.86 -4.27
N ARG A 72 13.21 6.33 -4.10
CA ARG A 72 14.27 6.14 -5.09
C ARG A 72 14.75 4.69 -5.02
N ARG A 73 14.61 3.94 -6.12
CA ARG A 73 15.13 2.58 -6.24
C ARG A 73 16.24 2.55 -7.30
N SER A 74 17.14 1.57 -7.23
CA SER A 74 18.27 1.44 -8.18
C SER A 74 17.82 1.39 -9.65
N TYR A 75 16.58 0.99 -9.90
CA TYR A 75 15.97 0.85 -11.23
C TYR A 75 14.89 1.90 -11.55
N LYS A 76 14.56 2.82 -10.63
CA LYS A 76 13.49 3.81 -10.79
C LYS A 76 13.83 5.13 -10.09
N SER A 77 13.81 6.23 -10.84
CA SER A 77 13.84 7.57 -10.24
C SER A 77 12.58 7.81 -9.42
N SER A 78 12.71 8.39 -8.23
CA SER A 78 11.57 8.78 -7.40
C SER A 78 10.68 9.76 -8.14
N SER A 79 9.37 9.49 -8.22
CA SER A 79 8.41 10.49 -8.72
C SER A 79 8.35 11.66 -7.75
N ALA A 80 8.11 12.87 -8.26
CA ALA A 80 7.81 14.00 -7.39
C ALA A 80 6.50 13.72 -6.63
N PRO A 81 6.32 14.18 -5.39
CA PRO A 81 5.09 13.90 -4.61
C PRO A 81 3.80 14.21 -5.36
N ALA A 82 3.77 15.29 -6.15
CA ALA A 82 2.62 15.66 -6.97
C ALA A 82 2.27 14.60 -8.05
N GLU A 83 3.26 14.01 -8.70
CA GLU A 83 3.06 12.94 -9.68
C GLU A 83 2.60 11.65 -9.00
N ALA A 84 3.15 11.33 -7.83
CA ALA A 84 2.71 10.19 -7.04
C ALA A 84 1.25 10.32 -6.62
N PHE A 85 0.82 11.52 -6.22
CA PHE A 85 -0.59 11.76 -5.88
C PHE A 85 -1.51 11.64 -7.08
N GLN A 86 -1.13 12.16 -8.25
CA GLN A 86 -1.92 11.99 -9.46
C GLN A 86 -2.20 10.51 -9.75
N ILE A 87 -1.17 9.67 -9.69
CA ILE A 87 -1.30 8.22 -9.94
C ILE A 87 -2.21 7.56 -8.90
N ILE A 88 -2.05 7.89 -7.61
CA ILE A 88 -2.85 7.29 -6.54
C ILE A 88 -4.31 7.74 -6.61
N GLU A 89 -4.57 9.00 -6.98
CA GLU A 89 -5.91 9.53 -7.20
C GLU A 89 -6.60 8.83 -8.37
N GLU A 90 -5.88 8.53 -9.46
CA GLU A 90 -6.40 7.73 -10.59
C GLU A 90 -6.74 6.28 -10.18
N MET A 91 -6.05 5.73 -9.18
CA MET A 91 -6.30 4.40 -8.63
C MET A 91 -7.43 4.36 -7.59
N ALA A 92 -7.90 5.51 -7.10
CA ALA A 92 -8.91 5.59 -6.07
C ALA A 92 -10.27 5.05 -6.54
N GLY A 93 -10.91 4.24 -5.70
CA GLY A 93 -12.21 3.62 -5.98
C GLY A 93 -12.16 2.38 -6.89
N SER A 94 -11.03 2.11 -7.56
CA SER A 94 -10.81 0.88 -8.33
C SER A 94 -9.83 -0.06 -7.62
N HIS A 95 -8.61 0.41 -7.37
CA HIS A 95 -7.59 -0.38 -6.68
C HIS A 95 -7.46 -0.02 -5.21
N LEU A 96 -7.60 1.27 -4.88
CA LEU A 96 -7.32 1.82 -3.56
C LEU A 96 -8.56 2.45 -2.93
N ASP A 97 -8.64 2.41 -1.60
CA ASP A 97 -9.72 3.05 -0.86
C ASP A 97 -9.68 4.59 -1.03
N PRO A 98 -10.73 5.20 -1.61
CA PRO A 98 -10.75 6.62 -1.92
C PRO A 98 -10.74 7.51 -0.66
N VAL A 99 -11.26 7.03 0.47
CA VAL A 99 -11.24 7.76 1.74
C VAL A 99 -9.81 7.80 2.28
N LEU A 100 -9.10 6.67 2.24
CA LEU A 100 -7.71 6.59 2.70
C LEU A 100 -6.75 7.37 1.79
N VAL A 101 -6.95 7.31 0.47
CA VAL A 101 -6.21 8.14 -0.50
C VAL A 101 -6.37 9.63 -0.17
N LYS A 102 -7.60 10.09 0.03
CA LYS A 102 -7.86 11.49 0.40
C LYS A 102 -7.14 11.89 1.69
N ARG A 103 -7.18 11.04 2.71
CA ARG A 103 -6.49 11.29 4.01
C ARG A 103 -4.97 11.36 3.86
N LEU A 104 -4.39 10.51 3.03
CA LEU A 104 -2.95 10.55 2.74
C LEU A 104 -2.55 11.87 2.09
N VAL A 105 -3.29 12.31 1.07
CA VAL A 105 -3.05 13.58 0.37
C VAL A 105 -3.12 14.77 1.34
N GLU A 106 -4.19 14.82 2.15
CA GLU A 106 -4.39 15.86 3.17
C GLU A 106 -3.20 15.91 4.16
N MET A 107 -2.74 14.75 4.64
CA MET A 107 -1.65 14.64 5.61
C MET A 107 -0.30 15.11 5.04
N VAL A 108 0.04 14.68 3.82
CA VAL A 108 1.34 15.02 3.21
C VAL A 108 1.39 16.48 2.80
N HIS A 109 0.29 17.03 2.26
CA HIS A 109 0.20 18.46 1.96
C HIS A 109 0.30 19.32 3.23
N GLY A 110 -0.38 18.93 4.31
CA GLY A 110 -0.27 19.60 5.61
C GLY A 110 1.15 19.56 6.17
N PHE A 111 1.83 18.42 6.07
CA PHE A 111 3.23 18.29 6.49
C PHE A 111 4.15 19.22 5.69
N ALA A 112 4.03 19.24 4.36
CA ALA A 112 4.84 20.10 3.49
C ALA A 112 4.59 21.60 3.69
N ALA A 113 3.41 22.00 4.15
CA ALA A 113 3.12 23.39 4.53
C ALA A 113 3.83 23.74 5.85
N SER A 114 3.73 22.87 6.86
CA SER A 114 4.35 23.10 8.18
C SER A 114 5.88 23.19 8.14
N GLN A 115 6.55 22.45 7.25
CA GLN A 115 8.01 22.47 7.09
C GLN A 115 8.53 23.75 6.40
N ARG A 116 7.67 24.52 5.73
CA ARG A 116 8.05 25.81 5.10
C ARG A 116 7.96 26.99 6.04
N GLU A 117 7.21 26.86 7.13
CA GLU A 117 7.05 27.93 8.14
C GLU A 117 8.19 27.95 9.18
N VAL A 118 9.04 26.90 9.20
CA VAL A 118 10.18 26.74 10.12
C VAL A 118 11.53 26.99 9.41
N GLY A 119 11.51 27.46 8.16
CA GLY A 119 12.69 27.71 7.32
C GLY A 119 13.07 29.19 7.20
#